data_AF-A0A4R5KC74-F1
#
_entry.id   AF-A0A4R5KC74-F1
#
_cell.length_a   1.000
_cell.length_b   1.000
_cell.length_c   1.000
_cell.angle_alpha   90.00
_cell.angle_beta   90.00
_cell.angle_gamma   90.00
#
_symmetry.space_group_name_H-M   'P 1'
#
loop_
_entity.id
_entity.type
_entity.pdbx_description
1 polymer ?
#
loop_
_entity_poly.entity_id
_entity_poly.type
_entity_poly.pdbx_seq_one_letter_code
_entity_poly.pdbx_strand_id
1 'polypeptide(L)'
;MRWQTMSQRRRTAASVHRRIQESLMDDAHHAFTVTLPELRKYKTAGSIPGPLFLLFWILLGFTEFGTTGIPHWLGFTVTGIVLALLTGFSIYGSRKRKQLAPVINRRFAEEFTAHTGYEYPQDVDILSVKRTIAVRNLDGSVFLWGIRRAKDAVNVFPVT
;
A
#
# COMPACT_ATOMS: atom_id res chain seq x y z
N MET A 1 -49.30 19.06 34.36
CA MET A 1 -48.84 17.68 34.06
C MET A 1 -48.23 17.48 32.65
N ARG A 2 -48.07 18.50 31.79
CA ARG A 2 -47.59 18.33 30.39
C ARG A 2 -46.06 18.43 30.20
N TRP A 3 -45.32 18.83 31.24
CA TRP A 3 -43.87 19.12 31.15
C TRP A 3 -42.96 17.92 31.46
N GLN A 4 -43.47 16.88 32.16
CA GLN A 4 -42.66 15.69 32.49
C GLN A 4 -42.41 14.79 31.26
N THR A 5 -43.37 14.72 30.32
CA THR A 5 -43.29 13.88 29.12
C THR A 5 -42.27 14.35 28.08
N MET A 6 -41.98 15.66 28.00
CA MET A 6 -40.93 16.18 27.10
C MET A 6 -39.52 15.87 27.61
N SER A 7 -39.29 15.90 28.92
CA SER A 7 -37.97 15.58 29.50
C SER A 7 -37.59 14.11 29.31
N GLN A 8 -38.59 13.21 29.40
CA GLN A 8 -38.41 11.77 29.22
C GLN A 8 -38.09 11.42 27.75
N ARG A 9 -38.78 12.06 26.79
CA ARG A 9 -38.50 11.89 25.35
C ARG A 9 -37.10 12.35 24.92
N ARG A 10 -36.59 13.45 25.51
CA ARG A 10 -35.22 13.91 25.22
C ARG A 10 -34.15 12.95 25.78
N ARG A 11 -34.39 12.37 26.95
CA ARG A 11 -33.49 11.36 27.53
C ARG A 11 -33.47 10.07 26.70
N THR A 12 -34.63 9.62 26.20
CA THR A 12 -34.68 8.45 25.32
C THR A 12 -34.00 8.73 23.98
N ALA A 13 -34.24 9.88 23.36
CA ALA A 13 -33.60 10.24 22.09
C ALA A 13 -32.08 10.33 22.21
N ALA A 14 -31.56 10.98 23.26
CA ALA A 14 -30.12 11.04 23.53
C ALA A 14 -29.52 9.65 23.83
N SER A 15 -30.24 8.80 24.57
CA SER A 15 -29.78 7.43 24.87
C SER A 15 -29.79 6.51 23.66
N VAL A 16 -30.72 6.72 22.72
CA VAL A 16 -30.82 5.95 21.47
C VAL A 16 -29.73 6.42 20.50
N HIS A 17 -29.50 7.72 20.39
CA HIS A 17 -28.41 8.26 19.58
C HIS A 17 -27.05 7.76 20.10
N ARG A 18 -26.85 7.80 21.43
CA ARG A 18 -25.65 7.25 22.06
C ARG A 18 -25.47 5.76 21.81
N ARG A 19 -26.53 4.95 21.90
CA ARG A 19 -26.45 3.51 21.63
C ARG A 19 -26.17 3.18 20.16
N ILE A 20 -26.70 3.97 19.22
CA ILE A 20 -26.38 3.84 17.79
C ILE A 20 -24.91 4.22 17.56
N GLN A 21 -24.42 5.25 18.26
CA GLN A 21 -23.03 5.69 18.18
C GLN A 21 -22.06 4.66 18.78
N GLU A 22 -22.41 4.05 19.92
CA GLU A 22 -21.65 2.94 20.54
C GLU A 22 -21.66 1.69 19.64
N SER A 23 -22.80 1.33 19.04
CA SER A 23 -22.90 0.22 18.08
C SER A 23 -22.08 0.45 16.81
N LEU A 24 -21.99 1.69 16.31
CA LEU A 24 -21.16 2.03 15.16
C LEU A 24 -19.66 2.07 15.52
N MET A 25 -19.31 2.42 16.77
CA MET A 25 -17.92 2.36 17.25
C MET A 25 -17.43 0.94 17.48
N ASP A 26 -18.29 0.00 17.90
CA ASP A 26 -17.92 -1.40 18.06
C ASP A 26 -17.60 -2.08 16.70
N ASP A 27 -18.35 -1.76 15.64
CA ASP A 27 -18.08 -2.27 14.29
C ASP A 27 -16.80 -1.68 13.65
N ALA A 28 -16.43 -0.45 14.03
CA ALA A 28 -15.25 0.25 13.52
C ALA A 28 -13.92 -0.27 14.08
N HIS A 29 -13.93 -1.34 14.89
CA HIS A 29 -12.75 -1.99 15.47
C HIS A 29 -12.56 -3.43 14.99
N HIS A 30 -13.13 -3.80 13.84
CA HIS A 30 -12.90 -5.11 13.25
C HIS A 30 -11.84 -5.09 12.16
N ALA A 31 -11.07 -6.18 12.08
CA ALA A 31 -10.08 -6.35 11.02
C ALA A 31 -10.80 -6.49 9.68
N PHE A 32 -10.34 -5.77 8.65
CA PHE A 32 -10.90 -5.82 7.31
C PHE A 32 -9.81 -5.95 6.25
N THR A 33 -10.21 -6.29 5.03
CA THR A 33 -9.30 -6.52 3.91
C THR A 33 -9.67 -5.61 2.76
N VAL A 34 -8.73 -4.77 2.35
CA VAL A 34 -8.84 -3.87 1.19
C VAL A 34 -8.29 -4.61 -0.03
N THR A 35 -9.13 -4.86 -1.03
CA THR A 35 -8.70 -5.53 -2.27
C THR A 35 -8.13 -4.51 -3.25
N LEU A 36 -6.84 -4.65 -3.55
CA LEU A 36 -6.08 -3.72 -4.40
C LEU A 36 -5.45 -4.49 -5.58
N PRO A 37 -6.20 -4.75 -6.67
CA PRO A 37 -5.67 -5.47 -7.82
C PRO A 37 -4.47 -4.76 -8.49
N GLU A 38 -4.34 -3.44 -8.30
CA GLU A 38 -3.21 -2.64 -8.77
C GLU A 38 -1.89 -3.01 -8.06
N LEU A 39 -1.95 -3.55 -6.84
CA LEU A 39 -0.79 -3.96 -6.06
C LEU A 39 0.02 -5.06 -6.78
N ARG A 40 -0.67 -5.94 -7.50
CA ARG A 40 -0.05 -6.98 -8.33
C ARG A 40 0.76 -6.36 -9.46
N LYS A 41 0.19 -5.36 -10.17
CA LYS A 41 0.88 -4.64 -11.25
C LYS A 41 2.09 -3.86 -10.72
N TYR A 42 1.97 -3.27 -9.54
CA TYR A 42 3.05 -2.54 -8.86
C TYR A 42 4.24 -3.45 -8.49
N LYS A 43 3.97 -4.65 -7.96
CA LYS A 43 4.99 -5.65 -7.62
C LYS A 43 5.73 -6.16 -8.85
N THR A 44 5.00 -6.56 -9.89
CA THR A 44 5.59 -7.03 -11.15
C THR A 44 6.48 -5.96 -11.78
N ALA A 45 6.02 -4.70 -11.79
CA ALA A 45 6.73 -3.59 -12.44
C ALA A 45 8.16 -3.34 -11.93
N GLY A 46 8.52 -3.77 -10.71
CA GLY A 46 9.94 -3.70 -10.30
C GLY A 46 10.52 -4.98 -9.77
N SER A 47 9.95 -6.13 -10.15
CA SER A 47 10.63 -7.43 -10.05
C SER A 47 11.42 -7.77 -11.33
N ILE A 48 11.11 -7.10 -12.45
CA ILE A 48 11.76 -7.30 -13.76
C ILE A 48 13.27 -6.99 -13.78
N PRO A 49 13.80 -5.94 -13.12
CA PRO A 49 15.23 -5.62 -13.24
C PRO A 49 16.16 -6.58 -12.48
N GLY A 50 15.67 -7.31 -11.47
CA GLY A 50 16.48 -8.23 -10.66
C GLY A 50 17.17 -9.37 -11.45
N PRO A 51 16.42 -10.19 -12.21
CA PRO A 51 17.03 -11.27 -13.00
C PRO A 51 17.93 -10.75 -14.12
N LEU A 52 17.59 -9.61 -14.74
CA LEU A 52 18.44 -8.97 -15.75
C LEU A 52 19.76 -8.48 -15.14
N PHE A 53 19.75 -8.05 -13.88
CA PHE A 53 20.95 -7.57 -13.19
C PHE A 53 21.90 -8.74 -12.89
N LEU A 54 21.35 -9.88 -12.46
CA LEU A 54 22.11 -11.12 -12.31
C LEU A 54 22.69 -11.59 -13.64
N LEU A 55 21.89 -11.57 -14.71
CA LEU A 55 22.35 -11.95 -16.05
C LEU A 55 23.50 -11.05 -16.53
N PHE A 56 23.41 -9.74 -16.26
CA PHE A 56 24.47 -8.79 -16.56
C PHE A 56 25.78 -9.14 -15.84
N TRP A 57 25.73 -9.42 -14.53
CA TRP A 57 26.94 -9.79 -13.77
C TRP A 57 27.53 -11.12 -14.23
N ILE A 58 26.69 -12.09 -14.59
CA ILE A 58 27.14 -13.36 -15.16
C ILE A 58 27.86 -13.11 -16.49
N LEU A 59 27.23 -12.36 -17.40
CA LEU A 59 27.82 -12.02 -18.70
C LEU A 59 29.12 -11.23 -18.56
N LEU A 60 29.15 -10.26 -17.65
CA LEU A 60 30.34 -9.44 -17.38
C LEU A 60 31.48 -10.30 -16.84
N GLY A 61 31.20 -11.21 -15.90
CA GLY A 61 32.18 -12.18 -15.41
C GLY A 61 32.69 -13.11 -16.51
N PHE A 62 31.82 -13.58 -17.40
CA PHE A 62 32.23 -14.37 -18.57
C PHE A 62 33.09 -13.57 -19.55
N THR A 63 32.85 -12.27 -19.74
CA THR A 63 33.69 -11.45 -20.63
C THR A 63 35.06 -11.11 -20.05
N GLU A 64 35.16 -10.98 -18.72
CA GLU A 64 36.42 -10.64 -18.03
C GLU A 64 37.30 -11.88 -17.75
N PHE A 65 36.69 -13.04 -17.47
CA PHE A 65 37.41 -14.27 -17.10
C PHE A 65 37.34 -15.37 -18.18
N GLY A 66 36.53 -15.21 -19.22
CA GLY A 66 36.32 -16.21 -20.26
C GLY A 66 37.45 -16.23 -21.29
N THR A 67 38.46 -17.07 -21.04
CA THR A 67 39.45 -17.44 -22.05
C THR A 67 38.85 -18.47 -23.00
N THR A 68 38.49 -18.10 -24.24
CA THR A 68 38.59 -18.92 -25.47
C THR A 68 37.83 -18.29 -26.65
N GLY A 69 38.56 -17.84 -27.69
CA GLY A 69 38.09 -17.79 -29.08
C GLY A 69 37.05 -16.74 -29.51
N ILE A 70 36.36 -16.06 -28.59
CA ILE A 70 35.33 -15.06 -28.94
C ILE A 70 35.97 -13.67 -29.06
N PRO A 71 35.74 -12.94 -30.18
CA PRO A 71 36.23 -11.57 -30.33
C PRO A 71 35.69 -10.65 -29.23
N HIS A 72 36.57 -9.89 -28.56
CA HIS A 72 36.19 -9.02 -27.44
C HIS A 72 35.07 -8.02 -27.79
N TRP A 73 35.00 -7.53 -29.03
CA TRP A 73 33.96 -6.60 -29.49
C TRP A 73 32.54 -7.20 -29.42
N LEU A 74 32.39 -8.52 -29.60
CA LEU A 74 31.11 -9.22 -29.42
C LEU A 74 30.71 -9.22 -27.95
N GLY A 75 31.66 -9.47 -27.03
CA GLY A 75 31.42 -9.41 -25.59
C GLY A 75 30.97 -8.03 -25.12
N PHE A 76 31.64 -6.97 -25.59
CA PHE A 76 31.25 -5.59 -25.29
C PHE A 76 29.87 -5.23 -25.84
N THR A 77 29.54 -5.69 -27.06
CA THR A 77 28.24 -5.41 -27.69
C THR A 77 27.10 -6.09 -26.93
N VAL A 78 27.26 -7.37 -26.57
CA VAL A 78 26.26 -8.13 -25.79
C VAL A 78 26.07 -7.50 -24.41
N THR A 79 27.16 -7.17 -23.73
CA THR A 79 27.12 -6.50 -22.42
C THR A 79 26.43 -5.14 -22.48
N GLY A 80 26.72 -4.35 -23.53
CA GLY A 80 26.08 -3.07 -23.78
C GLY A 80 24.58 -3.18 -24.04
N ILE A 81 24.13 -4.17 -24.81
CA ILE A 81 22.70 -4.44 -25.05
C ILE A 81 21.99 -4.79 -23.74
N VAL A 82 22.59 -5.68 -22.94
CA VAL A 82 22.00 -6.07 -21.65
C VAL A 82 21.92 -4.90 -20.68
N LEU A 83 22.94 -4.03 -20.64
CA LEU A 83 22.93 -2.80 -19.84
C LEU A 83 21.85 -1.81 -20.31
N ALA A 84 21.68 -1.65 -21.63
CA ALA A 84 20.65 -0.79 -22.20
C ALA A 84 19.24 -1.31 -21.86
N LEU A 85 19.01 -2.63 -21.97
CA LEU A 85 17.76 -3.27 -21.58
C LEU A 85 17.49 -3.10 -20.08
N LEU A 86 18.51 -3.33 -19.24
CA LEU A 86 18.44 -3.11 -17.79
C LEU A 86 17.97 -1.70 -17.45
N THR A 87 18.60 -0.71 -18.08
CA THR A 87 18.29 0.71 -17.88
C THR A 87 16.87 1.00 -18.34
N GLY A 88 16.48 0.53 -19.52
CA GLY A 88 15.13 0.68 -20.07
C GLY A 88 14.05 0.08 -19.17
N PHE A 89 14.23 -1.17 -18.71
CA PHE A 89 13.30 -1.84 -17.81
C PHE A 89 13.23 -1.19 -16.43
N SER A 90 14.37 -0.70 -15.91
CA SER A 90 14.41 0.03 -14.64
C SER A 90 13.63 1.35 -14.72
N ILE A 91 13.84 2.12 -15.78
CA ILE A 91 13.11 3.37 -16.04
C ILE A 91 11.61 3.09 -16.22
N TYR A 92 11.27 2.10 -17.06
CA TYR A 92 9.88 1.70 -17.27
C TYR A 92 9.20 1.30 -15.96
N GLY A 93 9.84 0.43 -15.19
CA GLY A 93 9.36 -0.04 -13.89
C GLY A 93 9.16 1.10 -12.90
N SER A 94 10.13 2.01 -12.81
CA SER A 94 10.05 3.21 -11.97
C SER A 94 8.87 4.10 -12.38
N ARG A 95 8.72 4.41 -13.67
CA ARG A 95 7.59 5.19 -14.19
C ARG A 95 6.25 4.53 -13.88
N LYS A 96 6.14 3.22 -14.11
CA LYS A 96 4.92 2.45 -13.80
C LYS A 96 4.58 2.49 -12.32
N ARG A 97 5.56 2.34 -11.44
CA ARG A 97 5.37 2.41 -9.98
C ARG A 97 4.93 3.81 -9.55
N LYS A 98 5.53 4.87 -10.09
CA LYS A 98 5.13 6.26 -9.82
C LYS A 98 3.69 6.56 -10.25
N GLN A 99 3.21 5.94 -11.33
CA GLN A 99 1.82 6.08 -11.76
C GLN A 99 0.83 5.29 -10.90
N LEU A 100 1.23 4.09 -10.44
CA LEU A 100 0.34 3.20 -9.68
C LEU A 100 0.25 3.58 -8.19
N ALA A 101 1.33 4.10 -7.60
CA ALA A 101 1.37 4.50 -6.20
C ALA A 101 0.23 5.46 -5.78
N PRO A 102 -0.02 6.60 -6.48
CA PRO A 102 -1.10 7.51 -6.09
C PRO A 102 -2.48 6.86 -6.22
N VAL A 103 -2.69 6.00 -7.23
CA VAL A 103 -3.96 5.29 -7.42
C VAL A 103 -4.22 4.31 -6.27
N ILE A 104 -3.19 3.56 -5.86
CA ILE A 104 -3.28 2.61 -4.74
C ILE A 104 -3.56 3.35 -3.43
N ASN A 105 -2.83 4.44 -3.16
CA ASN A 105 -3.03 5.24 -1.96
C ASN A 105 -4.45 5.82 -1.89
N ARG A 106 -4.94 6.38 -3.00
CA ARG A 106 -6.28 6.94 -3.05
C ARG A 106 -7.35 5.88 -2.80
N ARG A 107 -7.31 4.74 -3.49
CA ARG A 107 -8.27 3.65 -3.27
C ARG A 107 -8.23 3.11 -1.85
N PHE A 108 -7.01 2.92 -1.31
CA PHE A 108 -6.87 2.47 0.07
C PHE A 108 -7.46 3.48 1.06
N ALA A 109 -7.21 4.78 0.88
CA ALA A 109 -7.77 5.83 1.73
C ALA A 109 -9.30 5.89 1.66
N GLU A 110 -9.88 5.75 0.46
CA GLU A 110 -11.33 5.70 0.24
C GLU A 110 -11.95 4.49 0.95
N GLU A 111 -11.40 3.28 0.77
CA GLU A 111 -11.89 2.06 1.44
C GLU A 111 -11.66 2.10 2.96
N PHE A 112 -10.50 2.59 3.42
CA PHE A 112 -10.21 2.73 4.84
C PHE A 112 -11.23 3.66 5.52
N THR A 113 -11.47 4.84 4.93
CA THR A 113 -12.42 5.82 5.48
C THR A 113 -13.85 5.26 5.45
N ALA A 114 -14.22 4.51 4.41
CA ALA A 114 -15.53 3.87 4.33
C ALA A 114 -15.74 2.78 5.41
N HIS A 115 -14.68 2.05 5.78
CA HIS A 115 -14.75 0.99 6.78
C HIS A 115 -14.64 1.48 8.22
N THR A 116 -13.76 2.43 8.49
CA THR A 116 -13.47 2.88 9.86
C THR A 116 -14.16 4.18 10.23
N GLY A 117 -14.71 4.92 9.27
CA GLY A 117 -15.27 6.26 9.48
C GLY A 117 -14.23 7.34 9.83
N TYR A 118 -12.94 7.00 9.82
CA TYR A 118 -11.84 7.91 10.13
C TYR A 118 -11.16 8.39 8.86
N GLU A 119 -10.85 9.69 8.79
CA GLU A 119 -10.12 10.25 7.67
C GLU A 119 -8.68 9.70 7.63
N TYR A 120 -8.32 9.09 6.51
CA TYR A 120 -6.97 8.59 6.30
C TYR A 120 -5.98 9.75 6.11
N PRO A 121 -4.78 9.73 6.74
CA PRO A 121 -3.82 10.82 6.62
C PRO A 121 -3.30 10.97 5.18
N GLN A 122 -3.40 12.18 4.62
CA GLN A 122 -3.03 12.46 3.23
C GLN A 122 -1.52 12.34 2.96
N ASP A 123 -0.70 12.41 4.00
CA ASP A 123 0.76 12.33 3.97
C ASP A 123 1.30 10.88 4.07
N VAL A 124 0.45 9.88 4.29
CA VAL A 124 0.86 8.49 4.51
C VAL A 124 0.73 7.65 3.23
N ASP A 125 1.86 7.24 2.66
CA ASP A 125 1.90 6.27 1.56
C ASP A 125 1.77 4.84 2.08
N ILE A 126 0.68 4.14 1.77
CA ILE A 126 0.42 2.75 2.20
C ILE A 126 1.49 1.78 1.71
N LEU A 127 2.14 2.09 0.58
CA LEU A 127 3.21 1.27 0.03
C LEU A 127 4.52 1.42 0.82
N SER A 128 4.69 2.53 1.55
CA SER A 128 5.82 2.76 2.45
C SER A 128 5.58 2.18 3.85
N VAL A 129 4.32 2.01 4.26
CA VAL A 129 3.97 1.48 5.59
C VAL A 129 4.44 0.04 5.77
N LYS A 130 5.26 -0.19 6.79
CA LYS A 130 5.79 -1.53 7.10
C LYS A 130 4.87 -2.35 8.00
N ARG A 131 4.27 -1.74 9.03
CA ARG A 131 3.53 -2.47 10.07
C ARG A 131 2.31 -1.74 10.61
N THR A 132 2.37 -0.43 10.83
CA THR A 132 1.28 0.29 11.49
C THR A 132 1.08 1.69 10.89
N ILE A 133 -0.14 2.20 10.94
CA ILE A 133 -0.51 3.60 10.70
C ILE A 133 -1.13 4.18 11.96
N ALA A 134 -0.90 5.46 12.18
CA ALA A 134 -1.56 6.24 13.21
C ALA A 134 -2.61 7.12 12.53
N VAL A 135 -3.85 7.01 12.96
CA VAL A 135 -4.96 7.82 12.44
C VAL A 135 -5.49 8.67 13.58
N ARG A 136 -5.62 9.97 13.33
CA ARG A 136 -6.11 10.92 14.33
C ARG A 136 -7.62 11.08 14.20
N ASN A 137 -8.32 11.00 15.33
CA ASN A 137 -9.75 11.29 15.43
C ASN A 137 -10.01 12.80 15.53
N LEU A 138 -11.24 13.23 15.27
CA LEU A 138 -11.70 14.62 15.42
C LEU A 138 -11.51 15.13 16.86
N ASP A 139 -11.57 14.23 17.83
CA ASP A 139 -11.35 14.54 19.26
C ASP A 139 -9.86 14.69 19.63
N GLY A 140 -8.95 14.54 18.67
CA GLY A 140 -7.50 14.62 18.87
C GLY A 140 -6.84 13.34 19.37
N SER A 141 -7.62 12.30 19.69
CA SER A 141 -7.09 10.97 20.04
C SER A 141 -6.45 10.30 18.82
N VAL A 142 -5.48 9.40 19.06
CA VAL A 142 -4.75 8.67 18.01
C VAL A 142 -5.07 7.20 18.13
N PHE A 143 -5.54 6.61 17.03
CA PHE A 143 -5.77 5.17 16.89
C PHE A 143 -4.68 4.54 16.04
N LEU A 144 -4.16 3.41 16.50
CA LEU A 144 -3.15 2.64 15.77
C LEU A 144 -3.83 1.50 15.01
N TRP A 145 -3.50 1.38 13.73
CA TRP A 145 -3.95 0.32 12.86
C TRP A 145 -2.78 -0.45 12.31
N GLY A 146 -2.80 -1.76 12.49
CA GLY A 146 -1.86 -2.70 11.94
C GLY A 146 -2.16 -2.99 10.48
N ILE A 147 -1.11 -3.11 9.68
CA ILE A 147 -1.16 -3.29 8.24
C ILE A 147 -0.35 -4.51 7.86
N ARG A 148 -1.00 -5.46 7.20
CA ARG A 148 -0.36 -6.63 6.61
C ARG A 148 -0.65 -6.68 5.11
N ARG A 149 0.41 -6.61 4.30
CA ARG A 149 0.31 -6.60 2.84
C ARG A 149 0.31 -8.02 2.28
N ALA A 150 -0.71 -8.35 1.49
CA ALA A 150 -0.78 -9.55 0.68
C ALA A 150 -0.34 -9.26 -0.77
N LYS A 151 -0.55 -10.21 -1.69
CA LYS A 151 -0.15 -10.08 -3.10
C LYS A 151 -0.97 -9.02 -3.85
N ASP A 152 -2.24 -8.92 -3.52
CA ASP A 152 -3.31 -8.17 -4.17
C ASP A 152 -4.29 -7.54 -3.17
N ALA A 153 -3.96 -7.58 -1.88
CA ALA A 153 -4.80 -7.02 -0.83
C ALA A 153 -3.96 -6.45 0.32
N VAL A 154 -4.59 -5.63 1.14
CA VAL A 154 -4.03 -5.08 2.37
C VAL A 154 -4.99 -5.38 3.51
N ASN A 155 -4.54 -6.17 4.48
CA ASN A 155 -5.30 -6.46 5.68
C ASN A 155 -5.01 -5.39 6.72
N VAL A 156 -6.06 -4.82 7.27
CA VAL A 156 -6.05 -3.74 8.26
C VAL A 156 -6.68 -4.29 9.54
N PHE A 157 -6.02 -4.10 10.69
CA PHE A 157 -6.51 -4.59 11.97
C PHE A 157 -6.23 -3.56 13.07
N PRO A 158 -7.09 -3.41 14.08
CA PRO A 158 -6.81 -2.48 15.18
C PRO A 158 -5.59 -2.96 15.98
N VAL A 159 -4.79 -2.02 16.46
CA VAL A 159 -3.72 -2.26 17.43
C VAL A 159 -4.14 -1.61 18.73
N THR A 160 -4.52 -2.44 19.69
CA THR A 160 -4.77 -2.08 21.09
C THR A 160 -3.49 -1.92 21.86
#